data_AF-E2CKS1-F1
#
_entry.id   AF-E2CKS1-F1
#
_cell.length_a   1.000
_cell.length_b   1.000
_cell.length_c   1.000
_cell.angle_alpha   90.00
_cell.angle_beta   90.00
_cell.angle_gamma   90.00
#
_symmetry.space_group_name_H-M   'P 1'
#
loop_
_entity.id
_entity.type
_entity.pdbx_description
1 polymer ?
#
loop_
_entity_poly.entity_id
_entity_poly.type
_entity_poly.pdbx_seq_one_letter_code
_entity_poly.pdbx_strand_id
1 'polypeptide(L)'
;MEDKELFNAWVASLGFNERELRSAGELLGFDKNQIYAVRAGKRPLKKAEKLAMAAVKAELAEWAPEHDKNLLALGLLKETLFDKGSDKTEAA
;
A
#
# COMPACT_ATOMS: atom_id res chain seq x y z
N MET A 1 -0.25 1.30 16.26
CA MET A 1 0.15 0.10 15.50
C MET A 1 1.61 0.25 15.17
N GLU A 2 2.44 -0.67 15.63
CA GLU A 2 3.88 -0.69 15.31
C GLU A 2 4.09 -1.07 13.82
N ASP A 3 5.20 -0.65 13.22
CA ASP A 3 5.47 -0.93 11.80
C ASP A 3 5.54 -2.44 11.49
N LYS A 4 5.97 -3.26 12.46
CA LYS A 4 5.91 -4.72 12.38
C LYS A 4 4.48 -5.23 12.22
N GLU A 5 3.57 -4.72 13.06
CA GLU A 5 2.15 -5.12 13.04
C GLU A 5 1.49 -4.65 11.76
N LEU A 6 1.80 -3.42 11.33
CA LEU A 6 1.33 -2.86 10.07
C LEU A 6 1.78 -3.70 8.88
N PHE A 7 3.05 -4.10 8.83
CA PHE A 7 3.60 -4.93 7.76
C PHE A 7 2.92 -6.31 7.74
N ASN A 8 2.79 -6.97 8.89
CA ASN A 8 2.13 -8.28 8.96
C ASN A 8 0.65 -8.22 8.56
N ALA A 9 -0.07 -7.18 8.99
CA ALA A 9 -1.47 -6.97 8.60
C ALA A 9 -1.60 -6.74 7.09
N TRP A 10 -0.68 -5.98 6.49
CA TRP A 10 -0.66 -5.77 5.04
C TRP A 10 -0.38 -7.06 4.28
N VAL A 11 0.62 -7.86 4.69
CA VAL A 11 0.92 -9.18 4.10
C VAL A 11 -0.31 -10.09 4.14
N ALA A 12 -0.96 -10.19 5.30
CA ALA A 12 -2.18 -10.98 5.46
C ALA A 12 -3.32 -10.45 4.57
N SER A 13 -3.42 -9.14 4.37
CA SER A 13 -4.44 -8.53 3.51
C SER A 13 -4.29 -8.88 2.02
N LEU A 14 -3.12 -9.38 1.60
CA LEU A 14 -2.85 -9.86 0.25
C LEU A 14 -3.11 -11.38 0.12
N GLY A 15 -3.55 -12.04 1.21
CA GLY A 15 -3.78 -13.49 1.24
C GLY A 15 -2.50 -14.30 1.47
N PHE A 16 -1.35 -13.66 1.68
CA PHE A 16 -0.09 -14.35 1.95
C PHE A 16 -0.01 -14.85 3.39
N ASN A 17 0.52 -16.06 3.56
CA ASN A 17 0.84 -16.63 4.86
C ASN A 17 2.31 -16.37 5.26
N GLU A 18 2.71 -16.79 6.47
CA GLU A 18 4.06 -16.53 6.99
C GLU A 18 5.21 -17.11 6.14
N ARG A 19 4.94 -18.14 5.34
CA ARG A 19 5.93 -18.75 4.44
C ARG A 19 6.09 -17.96 3.14
N GLU A 20 5.10 -17.14 2.79
CA GLU A 20 5.05 -16.31 1.58
C GLU A 20 5.45 -14.86 1.83
N LEU A 21 5.94 -14.57 3.05
CA LEU A 21 6.45 -13.26 3.44
C LEU A 21 7.51 -12.71 2.47
N ARG A 22 8.33 -13.61 1.92
CA ARG A 22 9.33 -13.25 0.92
C ARG A 22 8.67 -12.70 -0.36
N SER A 23 7.65 -13.39 -0.85
CA SER A 23 6.89 -12.97 -2.04
C SER A 23 6.22 -11.62 -1.81
N ALA A 24 5.63 -11.39 -0.64
CA ALA A 24 5.06 -10.09 -0.29
C ALA A 24 6.11 -8.97 -0.25
N GLY A 25 7.30 -9.25 0.28
CA GLY A 25 8.40 -8.28 0.31
C GLY A 25 9.00 -7.99 -1.07
N GLU A 26 9.03 -8.98 -1.96
CA GLU A 26 9.47 -8.82 -3.35
C GLU A 26 8.59 -7.84 -4.13
N LEU A 27 7.28 -7.77 -3.84
CA LEU A 27 6.37 -6.76 -4.40
C LEU A 27 6.77 -5.32 -4.04
N LEU A 28 7.54 -5.14 -2.96
CA LEU A 28 8.06 -3.84 -2.51
C LEU A 28 9.51 -3.61 -2.93
N GLY A 29 10.12 -4.56 -3.65
CA GLY A 29 11.54 -4.56 -3.97
C GLY A 29 12.44 -4.77 -2.74
N PHE A 30 11.92 -5.35 -1.66
CA PHE A 30 12.73 -5.63 -0.48
C PHE A 30 13.69 -6.79 -0.71
N ASP A 31 14.90 -6.65 -0.19
CA ASP A 31 15.78 -7.80 -0.01
C ASP A 31 15.36 -8.65 1.20
N LYS A 32 15.90 -9.88 1.26
CA LYS A 32 15.62 -10.83 2.34
C LYS A 32 15.89 -10.26 3.73
N ASN A 33 16.97 -9.49 3.91
CA ASN A 33 17.36 -8.95 5.22
C ASN A 33 16.41 -7.84 5.66
N GLN A 34 15.95 -7.00 4.73
CA GLN A 34 14.98 -5.94 4.99
C GLN A 34 13.64 -6.51 5.46
N ILE A 35 13.14 -7.55 4.80
CA ILE A 35 11.90 -8.25 5.17
C ILE A 35 11.96 -8.73 6.63
N TYR A 36 13.03 -9.45 6.99
CA TYR A 36 13.17 -9.96 8.35
C TYR A 36 13.43 -8.85 9.37
N ALA A 37 14.14 -7.79 9.02
CA ALA A 37 14.39 -6.66 9.92
C ALA A 37 13.09 -5.92 10.28
N VAL A 38 12.20 -5.69 9.30
CA VAL A 38 10.88 -5.07 9.53
C VAL A 38 9.99 -5.99 10.36
N ARG A 39 9.89 -7.28 10.00
CA ARG A 39 9.08 -8.26 10.75
C ARG A 39 9.58 -8.46 12.18
N ALA A 40 10.88 -8.35 12.42
CA ALA A 40 11.45 -8.43 13.75
C ALA A 40 11.30 -7.13 14.56
N GLY A 41 10.74 -6.07 13.98
CA GLY A 41 10.66 -4.74 14.61
C GLY A 41 12.03 -4.06 14.76
N LYS A 42 13.08 -4.60 14.16
CA LYS A 42 14.46 -4.08 14.22
C LYS A 42 14.66 -2.87 13.31
N ARG A 43 13.72 -2.64 12.39
CA ARG A 43 13.75 -1.56 11.42
C ARG A 43 12.33 -1.02 11.19
N PRO A 44 12.12 0.30 11.25
CA PRO A 44 10.84 0.89 10.87
C PRO A 44 10.63 0.87 9.34
N LEU A 45 9.38 0.97 8.93
CA LEU A 45 8.98 1.19 7.55
C LEU A 45 9.19 2.65 7.18
N LYS A 46 9.93 2.90 6.11
CA LYS A 46 10.13 4.24 5.55
C LYS A 46 8.84 4.70 4.86
N LYS A 47 8.69 6.02 4.69
CA LYS A 47 7.55 6.62 3.97
C LYS A 47 7.37 6.02 2.57
N ALA A 48 8.45 5.86 1.81
CA ALA A 48 8.41 5.26 0.47
C ALA A 48 7.84 3.82 0.49
N GLU A 49 8.17 3.04 1.51
CA GLU A 49 7.72 1.65 1.66
C GLU A 49 6.23 1.58 1.99
N LYS A 50 5.75 2.48 2.86
CA LYS A 50 4.32 2.63 3.15
C LYS A 50 3.53 3.06 1.91
N LEU A 51 4.09 3.93 1.08
CA LEU A 51 3.49 4.31 -0.21
C LEU A 51 3.46 3.14 -1.19
N ALA A 52 4.54 2.36 -1.29
CA ALA A 52 4.58 1.16 -2.11
C ALA A 52 3.56 0.10 -1.64
N MET A 53 3.42 -0.11 -0.33
CA MET A 53 2.39 -0.98 0.24
C MET A 53 0.98 -0.55 -0.19
N ALA A 54 0.70 0.76 -0.16
CA ALA A 54 -0.59 1.30 -0.61
C ALA A 54 -0.79 1.11 -2.11
N ALA A 55 0.24 1.36 -2.93
CA ALA A 55 0.19 1.19 -4.38
C ALA A 55 -0.07 -0.26 -4.78
N VAL A 56 0.63 -1.23 -4.17
CA VAL A 56 0.42 -2.66 -4.38
C VAL A 56 -1.00 -3.06 -3.98
N LYS A 57 -1.49 -2.58 -2.82
CA LYS A 57 -2.84 -2.91 -2.35
C LYS A 57 -3.94 -2.37 -3.27
N ALA A 58 -3.68 -1.24 -3.91
CA ALA A 58 -4.57 -0.62 -4.89
C ALA A 58 -4.34 -1.14 -6.32
N GLU A 59 -3.49 -2.16 -6.50
CA GLU A 59 -3.15 -2.76 -7.80
C GLU A 59 -2.71 -1.71 -8.83
N LEU A 60 -2.02 -0.66 -8.36
CA LEU A 60 -1.49 0.37 -9.24
C LEU A 60 -0.34 -0.19 -10.06
N ALA A 61 -0.35 0.12 -11.35
CA ALA A 61 0.78 -0.17 -12.23
C ALA A 61 2.04 0.58 -11.77
N GLU A 62 3.20 -0.01 -12.04
CA GLU A 62 4.47 0.69 -11.92
C GLU A 62 4.45 1.98 -12.75
N TRP A 63 5.11 3.01 -12.24
CA TRP A 63 5.17 4.27 -12.97
C TRP A 63 6.03 4.09 -14.23
N ALA A 64 5.42 4.40 -15.36
CA ALA A 64 6.07 4.58 -16.64
C ALA A 64 5.36 5.73 -17.38
N PRO A 65 6.04 6.45 -18.29
CA PRO A 65 5.44 7.57 -19.03
C PRO A 65 4.12 7.23 -19.72
N GLU A 66 3.95 5.98 -20.15
CA GLU A 66 2.75 5.48 -20.81
C GLU A 66 1.56 5.34 -19.85
N HIS A 67 1.83 5.17 -18.56
CA HIS A 67 0.83 4.98 -17.50
C HIS A 67 0.51 6.28 -16.75
N ASP A 68 1.31 7.34 -16.93
CA ASP A 68 1.24 8.59 -16.18
C ASP A 68 -0.17 9.21 -16.21
N LYS A 69 -0.78 9.30 -17.41
CA LYS A 69 -2.14 9.81 -17.58
C LYS A 69 -3.19 8.99 -16.84
N ASN A 70 -3.03 7.67 -16.79
CA ASN A 70 -3.98 6.78 -16.10
C ASN A 70 -3.87 6.95 -14.58
N LEU A 71 -2.64 7.07 -14.06
CA LEU A 71 -2.41 7.32 -12.63
C LEU A 71 -2.97 8.67 -12.19
N LEU A 72 -2.81 9.72 -13.02
CA LEU A 72 -3.43 11.04 -12.76
C LEU A 72 -4.96 10.97 -12.75
N ALA A 73 -5.55 10.24 -13.71
CA ALA A 73 -7.00 10.06 -13.77
C ALA A 73 -7.56 9.34 -12.52
N LEU A 74 -6.84 8.34 -11.98
CA LEU A 74 -7.22 7.68 -10.73
C LEU A 74 -7.22 8.65 -9.53
N GLY A 75 -6.26 9.57 -9.48
CA GLY A 75 -6.24 10.63 -8.45
C GLY A 75 -7.49 11.50 -8.49
N LEU A 76 -7.87 11.96 -9.67
CA LEU A 76 -9.07 12.79 -9.87
C LEU A 76 -10.38 12.03 -9.58
N LEU A 77 -10.44 10.74 -9.94
CA LEU A 77 -11.58 9.89 -9.62
C LEU A 77 -11.77 9.74 -8.11
N LYS A 78 -10.67 9.60 -7.36
CA LYS A 78 -10.72 9.54 -5.89
C LYS A 78 -11.34 10.81 -5.31
N GLU A 79 -10.89 11.99 -5.72
CA GLU A 79 -11.47 13.27 -5.25
C GLU A 79 -12.96 13.33 -5.57
N THR A 80 -13.35 13.01 -6.81
CA THR A 80 -14.75 13.09 -7.24
C THR A 80 -15.68 12.12 -6.52
N LEU A 81 -15.22 10.89 -6.26
CA LEU A 81 -16.03 9.84 -5.65
C LEU A 81 -16.13 9.98 -4.13
N PHE A 82 -15.08 10.50 -3.47
CA PHE A 82 -15.02 10.58 -2.01
C PHE A 82 -15.35 11.97 -1.46
N ASP A 83 -15.21 13.07 -2.23
CA ASP A 83 -15.67 14.40 -1.77
C ASP A 83 -17.19 14.59 -1.88
N LYS A 84 -17.86 13.87 -2.78
CA LYS A 84 -19.34 13.93 -2.92
C LYS A 84 -20.12 13.16 -1.84
N GLY A 85 -19.44 12.48 -0.92
CA GLY A 85 -20.06 11.75 0.20
C GLY A 85 -20.37 12.61 1.43
N SER A 86 -19.83 13.84 1.50
CA SER A 86 -19.91 14.70 2.70
C SER A 86 -21.16 15.59 2.76
N ASP A 87 -21.92 15.69 1.66
CA ASP A 87 -22.93 16.74 1.46
C ASP A 87 -24.40 16.26 1.54
N LYS A 88 -24.67 15.06 2.07
CA LYS A 88 -26.04 14.52 2.18
C LYS A 88 -26.42 13.94 3.54
N THR A 89 -25.95 14.56 4.63
CA THR A 89 -26.54 14.38 5.96
C THR A 89 -26.82 15.72 6.62
N GLU A 90 -27.58 16.59 5.94
CA GLU A 90 -28.33 17.66 6.59
C GLU A 90 -29.40 18.20 5.65
N ALA A 91 -30.55 17.52 5.58
CA ALA A 91 -31.81 18.15 5.22
C ALA A 91 -32.98 17.25 5.61
N ALA A 92 -33.77 17.77 6.55
CA ALA A 92 -35.13 17.41 6.97
C ALA A 92 -35.31 16.21 7.92
#